data_AF-E2AYX2-F1
#
_entry.id   AF-E2AYX2-F1
#
_cell.length_a   1.000
_cell.length_b   1.000
_cell.length_c   1.000
_cell.angle_alpha   90.00
_cell.angle_beta   90.00
_cell.angle_gamma   90.00
#
_symmetry.space_group_name_H-M   'P 1'
#
loop_
_entity.id
_entity.type
_entity.pdbx_description
1 polymer ?
#
loop_
_entity_poly.entity_id
_entity_poly.type
_entity_poly.pdbx_seq_one_letter_code
_entity_poly.pdbx_strand_id
1 'polypeptide(L)'
;MENIEQTERDLMERSRQIATLGEYFAWLQRCNELIKKLEERSRVRRSRLSIGSRQSLIAKIARLEGAKSRLQRRFIPSDGDYSDDNNVERLVWREINTAFDNRILTGAVINANHSEPRQFLEDAEDIVLEQIQDVIKRHNSVNTVFNDEFVS
;
A
#
# COMPACT_ATOMS: atom_id res chain seq x y z
N MET A 1 -16.40 -2.39 17.39
CA MET A 1 -15.97 -2.30 15.96
C MET A 1 -15.05 -1.09 15.73
N GLU A 2 -14.99 -0.13 16.66
CA GLU A 2 -14.26 1.16 16.58
C GLU A 2 -12.73 1.12 16.76
N ASN A 3 -12.13 0.01 17.21
CA ASN A 3 -10.71 0.06 17.59
C ASN A 3 -9.73 0.11 16.38
N ILE A 4 -10.03 -0.60 15.28
CA ILE A 4 -9.10 -0.72 14.14
C ILE A 4 -8.99 0.58 13.34
N GLU A 5 -10.12 1.25 13.08
CA GLU A 5 -10.12 2.48 12.29
C GLU A 5 -9.46 3.63 13.03
N GLN A 6 -9.71 3.72 14.35
CA GLN A 6 -9.04 4.70 15.18
C GLN A 6 -7.54 4.43 15.27
N THR A 7 -7.15 3.16 15.48
CA THR A 7 -5.73 2.77 15.53
C THR A 7 -5.00 3.09 14.23
N GLU A 8 -5.64 2.87 13.08
CA GLU A 8 -5.06 3.24 11.78
C GLU A 8 -4.84 4.75 11.67
N ARG A 9 -5.86 5.57 11.95
CA ARG A 9 -5.75 7.04 11.90
C ARG A 9 -4.66 7.54 12.84
N ASP A 10 -4.62 7.02 14.07
CA ASP A 10 -3.61 7.40 15.06
C ASP A 10 -2.19 7.04 14.60
N LEU A 11 -2.01 5.89 13.93
CA LEU A 11 -0.72 5.50 13.34
C LEU A 11 -0.34 6.41 12.17
N MET A 12 -1.29 6.77 11.31
CA MET A 12 -1.04 7.67 10.18
C MET A 12 -0.69 9.08 10.67
N GLU A 13 -1.36 9.60 11.69
CA GLU A 13 -1.03 10.91 12.28
C GLU A 13 0.36 10.88 12.92
N ARG A 14 0.67 9.85 13.71
CA ARG A 14 2.00 9.67 14.32
C ARG A 14 3.10 9.59 13.28
N SER A 15 2.85 8.98 12.12
CA SER A 15 3.84 8.84 11.05
C SER A 15 4.45 10.19 10.63
N ARG A 16 3.66 11.28 10.68
CA ARG A 16 4.10 12.64 10.33
C ARG A 16 5.11 13.22 11.33
N GLN A 17 5.05 12.76 12.58
CA GLN A 17 5.81 13.31 13.70
C GLN A 17 7.05 12.49 14.06
N ILE A 18 7.27 11.34 13.40
CA ILE A 18 8.43 10.48 13.66
C ILE A 18 9.71 11.20 13.24
N ALA A 19 10.59 11.42 14.20
CA ALA A 19 11.85 12.14 14.01
C ALA A 19 13.07 11.24 14.20
N THR A 20 12.92 10.09 14.86
CA THR A 20 14.04 9.20 15.22
C THR A 20 13.87 7.79 14.68
N LEU A 21 15.01 7.10 14.50
CA LEU A 21 15.05 5.70 14.07
C LEU A 21 14.32 4.77 15.06
N GLY A 22 14.44 5.05 16.36
CA GLY A 22 13.78 4.26 17.42
C GLY A 22 12.25 4.41 17.39
N GLU A 23 11.75 5.62 17.19
CA GLU A 23 10.32 5.88 16.99
C GLU A 23 9.82 5.21 15.70
N TYR A 24 10.61 5.25 14.63
CA TYR A 24 10.30 4.57 13.38
C TYR A 24 10.14 3.06 13.58
N PHE A 25 11.07 2.38 14.26
CA PHE A 25 10.94 0.94 14.52
C PHE A 25 9.73 0.60 15.39
N ALA A 26 9.46 1.38 16.44
CA ALA A 26 8.30 1.18 17.29
C ALA A 26 6.98 1.38 16.51
N TRP A 27 6.94 2.36 15.61
CA TRP A 27 5.82 2.59 14.71
C TRP A 27 5.67 1.46 13.68
N LEU A 28 6.78 1.04 13.05
CA LEU A 28 6.82 -0.04 12.07
C LEU A 28 6.27 -1.34 12.65
N GLN A 29 6.64 -1.67 13.88
CA GLN A 29 6.12 -2.83 14.59
C GLN A 29 4.59 -2.75 14.75
N ARG A 30 4.05 -1.60 15.18
CA ARG A 30 2.59 -1.40 15.32
C ARG A 30 1.87 -1.48 13.99
N CYS A 31 2.46 -0.96 12.91
CA CYS A 31 1.91 -1.10 11.57
C CYS A 31 1.86 -2.56 11.14
N ASN A 32 2.92 -3.34 11.38
CA ASN A 32 2.94 -4.78 11.08
C ASN A 32 1.88 -5.54 11.87
N GLU A 33 1.71 -5.23 13.16
CA GLU A 33 0.66 -5.83 14.00
C GLU A 33 -0.75 -5.48 13.52
N LEU A 34 -0.98 -4.24 13.09
CA LEU A 34 -2.27 -3.81 12.56
C LEU A 34 -2.60 -4.51 11.23
N ILE A 35 -1.64 -4.61 10.32
CA ILE A 35 -1.80 -5.33 9.05
C ILE A 35 -2.12 -6.79 9.32
N LYS A 36 -1.38 -7.45 10.22
CA LYS A 36 -1.65 -8.83 10.61
C LYS A 36 -3.08 -9.01 11.16
N LYS A 37 -3.55 -8.11 12.03
CA LYS A 37 -4.93 -8.12 12.55
C LYS A 37 -5.97 -7.92 11.44
N LEU A 38 -5.70 -7.03 10.48
CA LEU A 38 -6.57 -6.82 9.31
C LEU A 38 -6.65 -8.11 8.46
N GLU A 39 -5.51 -8.73 8.17
CA GLU A 39 -5.43 -9.99 7.43
C GLU A 39 -6.15 -11.13 8.15
N GLU A 40 -5.94 -11.32 9.45
CA GLU A 40 -6.61 -12.34 10.25
C GLU A 40 -8.13 -12.13 10.26
N ARG A 41 -8.59 -10.88 10.44
CA ARG A 41 -10.02 -10.56 10.39
C ARG A 41 -10.63 -10.89 9.03
N SER A 42 -9.88 -10.65 7.95
CA SER A 42 -10.32 -11.02 6.60
C SER A 42 -10.45 -12.52 6.40
N ARG A 43 -9.52 -13.31 6.97
CA ARG A 43 -9.57 -14.79 6.96
C ARG A 43 -10.75 -15.33 7.76
N VAL A 44 -11.07 -14.75 8.92
CA VAL A 44 -12.20 -15.18 9.76
C VAL A 44 -13.54 -14.84 9.10
N ARG A 45 -13.61 -13.73 8.35
CA ARG A 45 -14.82 -13.28 7.65
C ARG A 45 -14.83 -13.65 6.15
N ARG A 46 -14.04 -14.65 5.73
CA ARG A 46 -13.71 -15.00 4.33
C ARG A 46 -14.91 -14.98 3.37
N SER A 47 -16.07 -15.51 3.78
CA SER A 47 -17.30 -15.56 2.97
C SER A 47 -18.30 -14.43 3.22
N ARG A 48 -18.09 -13.57 4.24
CA ARG A 48 -19.12 -12.62 4.75
C ARG A 48 -18.76 -11.14 4.57
N LEU A 49 -17.59 -10.82 4.03
CA LEU A 49 -17.24 -9.42 3.74
C LEU A 49 -18.01 -8.94 2.50
N SER A 50 -18.56 -7.74 2.55
CA SER A 50 -19.07 -7.05 1.36
C SER A 50 -17.89 -6.63 0.47
N ILE A 51 -18.13 -6.41 -0.83
CA ILE A 51 -17.10 -5.91 -1.77
C ILE A 51 -16.46 -4.61 -1.23
N GLY A 52 -17.27 -3.66 -0.77
CA GLY A 52 -16.76 -2.41 -0.17
C GLY A 52 -15.93 -2.63 1.08
N SER A 53 -16.26 -3.62 1.93
CA SER A 53 -15.42 -3.96 3.09
C SER A 53 -14.08 -4.55 2.68
N ARG A 54 -14.03 -5.30 1.56
CA ARG A 54 -12.79 -5.85 1.00
C ARG A 54 -11.92 -4.72 0.44
N GLN A 55 -12.50 -3.84 -0.37
CA GLN A 55 -11.81 -2.68 -0.94
C GLN A 55 -11.27 -1.76 0.15
N SER A 56 -12.07 -1.46 1.18
CA SER A 56 -11.61 -0.69 2.34
C SER A 56 -10.40 -1.34 3.01
N LEU A 57 -10.40 -2.65 3.21
CA LEU A 57 -9.26 -3.36 3.81
C LEU A 57 -8.01 -3.29 2.95
N ILE A 58 -8.14 -3.44 1.63
CA ILE A 58 -7.03 -3.32 0.68
C ILE A 58 -6.43 -1.91 0.75
N ALA A 59 -7.27 -0.88 0.69
CA ALA A 59 -6.83 0.51 0.78
C ALA A 59 -6.08 0.78 2.10
N LYS A 60 -6.59 0.28 3.23
CA LYS A 60 -5.94 0.40 4.55
C LYS A 60 -4.54 -0.21 4.57
N ILE A 61 -4.38 -1.42 4.02
CA ILE A 61 -3.07 -2.07 3.94
C ILE A 61 -2.12 -1.30 3.02
N ALA A 62 -2.58 -0.90 1.83
CA ALA A 62 -1.78 -0.14 0.88
C ALA A 62 -1.28 1.19 1.49
N ARG A 63 -2.11 1.90 2.25
CA ARG A 63 -1.74 3.13 2.94
C ARG A 63 -0.65 2.91 4.00
N LEU A 64 -0.82 1.89 4.84
CA LEU A 64 0.17 1.57 5.88
C LEU A 64 1.52 1.19 5.25
N GLU A 65 1.52 0.39 4.18
CA GLU A 65 2.73 0.03 3.44
C GLU A 65 3.38 1.24 2.75
N GLY A 66 2.58 2.16 2.20
CA GLY A 66 3.10 3.40 1.64
C GLY A 66 3.72 4.32 2.68
N ALA A 67 3.09 4.45 3.85
CA ALA A 67 3.67 5.20 4.96
C ALA A 67 5.00 4.58 5.44
N LYS A 68 5.10 3.25 5.49
CA LYS A 68 6.36 2.55 5.82
C LYS A 68 7.45 2.87 4.83
N SER A 69 7.16 2.73 3.54
CA SER A 69 8.12 2.98 2.47
C SER A 69 8.61 4.42 2.48
N ARG A 70 7.71 5.39 2.71
CA ARG A 70 8.06 6.82 2.84
C ARG A 70 8.95 7.10 4.03
N LEU A 71 8.62 6.55 5.20
CA LEU A 71 9.41 6.75 6.40
C LEU A 71 10.76 6.02 6.35
N GLN A 72 10.80 4.82 5.79
CA GLN A 72 12.03 4.07 5.60
C GLN A 72 13.06 4.89 4.82
N ARG A 73 12.66 5.50 3.70
CA ARG A 73 13.54 6.35 2.88
C ARG A 73 14.06 7.58 3.62
N ARG A 74 13.28 8.13 4.57
CA ARG A 74 13.72 9.27 5.40
C ARG A 74 14.89 8.91 6.32
N PHE A 75 14.94 7.66 6.77
CA PHE A 75 15.91 7.20 7.76
C PHE A 75 17.04 6.35 7.18
N ILE A 76 16.76 5.63 6.09
CA ILE A 76 17.67 4.77 5.38
C ILE A 76 17.59 5.21 3.91
N PRO A 77 18.44 6.17 3.48
CA PRO A 77 18.60 6.47 2.07
C PRO A 77 19.07 5.19 1.37
N SER A 78 18.43 4.81 0.26
CA SER A 78 19.00 3.78 -0.61
C SER A 78 20.40 4.22 -1.00
N ASP A 79 21.39 3.38 -0.72
CA ASP A 79 22.77 3.63 -1.11
C ASP A 79 22.82 3.73 -2.64
N GLY A 80 23.36 4.85 -3.12
CA GLY A 80 23.07 5.39 -4.44
C GLY A 80 23.30 4.45 -5.62
N ASP A 81 22.36 4.50 -6.56
CA ASP A 81 22.64 4.23 -7.97
C ASP A 81 22.21 5.46 -8.77
N TYR A 82 23.20 6.18 -9.29
CA TYR A 82 23.00 7.32 -10.18
C TYR A 82 22.61 6.81 -11.57
N SER A 83 21.40 6.28 -11.70
CA SER A 83 20.72 6.19 -13.00
C SER A 83 19.67 7.29 -13.02
N ASP A 84 19.86 8.24 -13.94
CA ASP A 84 18.98 9.37 -14.27
C ASP A 84 17.65 8.88 -14.86
N ASP A 85 16.88 8.13 -14.07
CA ASP A 85 15.52 7.68 -14.36
C ASP A 85 14.64 7.97 -13.13
N ASN A 86 14.48 9.27 -12.89
CA ASN A 86 13.89 9.86 -11.69
C ASN A 86 12.39 9.55 -11.46
N ASN A 87 11.78 8.68 -12.28
CA ASN A 87 10.36 8.31 -12.19
C ASN A 87 10.12 6.93 -11.56
N VAL A 88 11.01 5.95 -11.78
CA VAL A 88 10.79 4.57 -11.28
C VAL A 88 10.94 4.48 -9.75
N GLU A 89 11.79 5.33 -9.15
CA GLU A 89 12.01 5.31 -7.70
C GLU A 89 10.82 5.88 -6.90
N ARG A 90 9.87 6.56 -7.55
CA ARG A 90 8.73 7.24 -6.88
C ARG A 90 7.49 6.38 -6.71
N LEU A 91 7.46 5.20 -7.30
CA LEU A 91 6.34 4.27 -7.25
C LEU A 91 6.80 2.93 -6.72
N VAL A 92 6.01 2.33 -5.83
CA VAL A 92 6.28 0.98 -5.31
C VAL A 92 5.12 0.08 -5.72
N TRP A 93 5.39 -0.90 -6.57
CA TRP A 93 4.46 -2.01 -6.80
C TRP A 93 4.51 -2.94 -5.59
N ARG A 94 3.35 -3.15 -4.95
CA ARG A 94 3.22 -4.13 -3.88
C ARG A 94 2.12 -5.12 -4.20
N GLU A 95 2.52 -6.38 -4.28
CA GLU A 95 1.58 -7.48 -4.21
C GLU A 95 1.05 -7.58 -2.77
N ILE A 96 -0.21 -7.20 -2.61
CA ILE A 96 -0.96 -7.41 -1.38
C ILE A 96 -1.56 -8.81 -1.51
N ASN A 97 -0.97 -9.74 -0.77
CA ASN A 97 -1.53 -11.08 -0.56
C ASN A 97 -2.80 -10.96 0.28
N THR A 98 -3.85 -10.44 -0.33
CA THR A 98 -5.15 -10.37 0.29
C THR A 98 -5.64 -11.80 0.50
N ALA A 99 -6.15 -12.11 1.70
CA ALA A 99 -6.68 -13.43 2.01
C ALA A 99 -8.01 -13.75 1.30
N PHE A 100 -8.25 -13.13 0.13
CA PHE A 100 -9.35 -13.43 -0.77
C PHE A 100 -9.02 -14.69 -1.57
N ASP A 101 -9.14 -15.80 -0.85
CA ASP A 101 -9.33 -17.14 -1.38
C ASP A 101 -8.35 -17.60 -2.48
N ASN A 102 -7.05 -17.23 -2.42
CA ASN A 102 -6.03 -17.61 -3.41
C ASN A 102 -6.42 -17.37 -4.90
N ARG A 103 -7.53 -16.66 -5.15
CA ARG A 103 -8.16 -16.48 -6.47
C ARG A 103 -7.93 -15.08 -7.02
N ILE A 104 -7.50 -14.13 -6.18
CA ILE A 104 -7.31 -12.74 -6.55
C ILE A 104 -5.93 -12.30 -6.06
N LEU A 105 -4.96 -12.27 -6.97
CA LEU A 105 -3.71 -11.53 -6.76
C LEU A 105 -4.06 -10.04 -6.81
N THR A 106 -3.78 -9.30 -5.74
CA THR A 106 -4.06 -7.86 -5.67
C THR A 106 -2.74 -7.11 -5.69
N GLY A 107 -2.45 -6.43 -6.78
CA GLY A 107 -1.35 -5.47 -6.86
C GLY A 107 -1.83 -4.06 -6.51
N ALA A 108 -1.01 -3.31 -5.78
CA ALA A 108 -1.23 -1.88 -5.52
C ALA A 108 -0.01 -1.09 -5.97
N VAL A 109 -0.24 -0.03 -6.75
CA VAL A 109 0.76 1.01 -7.02
C VAL A 109 0.68 2.03 -5.89
N ILE A 110 1.78 2.19 -5.17
CA ILE A 110 1.84 3.07 -4.02
C ILE A 110 2.64 4.32 -4.41
N ASN A 111 1.98 5.48 -4.28
CA ASN A 111 2.62 6.77 -4.41
C ASN A 111 3.65 6.97 -3.28
N ALA A 112 4.94 7.05 -3.62
CA ALA A 112 5.97 7.36 -2.65
C ALA A 112 6.15 8.87 -2.47
N ASN A 113 6.22 9.64 -3.56
CA ASN A 113 6.68 11.04 -3.53
C ASN A 113 5.97 12.02 -4.49
N HIS A 114 4.90 11.63 -5.20
CA HIS A 114 4.15 12.55 -6.04
C HIS A 114 3.25 13.44 -5.19
N SER A 115 3.47 14.75 -5.27
CA SER A 115 2.55 15.76 -4.75
C SER A 115 1.40 16.04 -5.72
N GLU A 116 1.60 15.81 -7.01
CA GLU A 116 0.62 16.06 -8.06
C GLU A 116 -0.06 14.76 -8.51
N PRO A 117 -1.40 14.64 -8.39
CA PRO A 117 -2.14 13.44 -8.78
C PRO A 117 -1.99 13.07 -10.26
N ARG A 118 -1.90 14.07 -11.16
CA ARG A 118 -1.73 13.81 -12.60
C ARG A 118 -0.40 13.11 -12.88
N GLN A 119 0.69 13.65 -12.36
CA GLN A 119 2.02 13.07 -12.53
C GLN A 119 2.10 11.65 -11.98
N PHE A 120 1.46 11.38 -10.83
CA PHE A 120 1.36 10.02 -10.29
C PHE A 120 0.67 9.06 -11.26
N LEU A 121 -0.43 9.47 -11.89
CA LEU A 121 -1.17 8.61 -12.81
C LEU A 121 -0.39 8.34 -14.10
N GLU A 122 0.29 9.35 -14.63
CA GLU A 122 1.15 9.21 -15.81
C GLU A 122 2.32 8.24 -15.52
N ASP A 123 3.01 8.42 -14.40
CA ASP A 123 4.14 7.55 -14.05
C ASP A 123 3.67 6.12 -13.66
N ALA A 124 2.45 5.98 -13.13
CA ALA A 124 1.87 4.68 -12.78
C ALA A 124 1.37 3.91 -14.00
N GLU A 125 1.16 4.57 -15.14
CA GLU A 125 0.62 3.95 -16.35
C GLU A 125 1.46 2.75 -16.79
N ASP A 126 2.77 2.95 -16.96
CA ASP A 126 3.69 1.92 -17.43
C ASP A 126 3.73 0.72 -16.48
N ILE A 127 3.80 0.97 -15.17
CA ILE A 127 3.82 -0.08 -14.14
C ILE A 127 2.53 -0.89 -14.16
N VAL A 128 1.38 -0.22 -14.25
CA VAL A 128 0.08 -0.91 -14.27
C VAL A 128 -0.07 -1.72 -15.55
N LEU A 129 0.32 -1.17 -16.70
CA LEU A 129 0.22 -1.85 -17.99
C LEU A 129 1.10 -3.10 -18.05
N GLU A 130 2.35 -3.02 -17.59
CA GLU A 130 3.26 -4.16 -17.55
C GLU A 130 2.70 -5.30 -16.69
N GLN A 131 2.21 -4.97 -15.49
CA GLN A 131 1.63 -5.95 -14.57
C GLN A 131 0.33 -6.56 -15.11
N ILE A 132 -0.55 -5.76 -15.72
CA ILE A 132 -1.77 -6.27 -16.34
C ILE A 132 -1.42 -7.24 -17.48
N GLN A 133 -0.47 -6.89 -18.34
CA GLN A 133 -0.05 -7.77 -19.44
C GLN A 133 0.47 -9.10 -18.91
N ASP A 134 1.29 -9.08 -17.87
CA ASP A 134 1.84 -10.31 -17.28
C ASP A 134 0.79 -11.17 -16.57
N VAL A 135 -0.18 -10.56 -15.90
CA VAL A 135 -1.29 -11.30 -15.28
C VAL A 135 -2.24 -11.86 -16.33
N ILE A 136 -2.55 -11.13 -17.41
CA ILE A 136 -3.38 -11.64 -18.51
C ILE A 136 -2.72 -12.85 -19.17
N LYS A 137 -1.40 -12.81 -19.42
CA LYS A 137 -0.65 -13.95 -19.97
C LYS A 137 -0.77 -15.21 -19.11
N ARG A 138 -0.89 -15.06 -17.78
CA ARG A 138 -0.91 -16.19 -16.82
C ARG A 138 -2.31 -16.65 -16.43
N HIS A 139 -3.29 -15.73 -16.40
CA HIS A 139 -4.58 -15.96 -15.72
C HIS A 139 -5.82 -15.53 -16.54
N ASN A 140 -5.67 -15.14 -17.81
CA ASN A 140 -6.73 -14.80 -18.79
C ASN A 140 -7.69 -13.65 -18.43
N SER A 141 -7.70 -13.16 -17.18
CA SER A 141 -8.57 -12.06 -16.75
C SER A 141 -7.97 -11.28 -15.58
N VAL A 142 -8.24 -9.98 -15.55
CA VAL A 142 -7.82 -9.05 -14.49
C VAL A 142 -9.01 -8.18 -14.10
N ASN A 143 -9.17 -7.93 -12.80
CA ASN A 143 -10.07 -6.90 -12.29
C ASN A 143 -9.25 -5.73 -11.79
N THR A 144 -9.57 -4.51 -12.22
CA THR A 144 -8.88 -3.29 -11.78
C THR A 144 -9.80 -2.44 -10.92
N VAL A 145 -9.26 -1.91 -9.82
CA VAL A 145 -9.96 -0.98 -8.93
C VAL A 145 -9.02 0.18 -8.65
N PHE A 146 -9.49 1.40 -8.89
CA PHE A 146 -8.80 2.62 -8.49
C PHE A 146 -9.31 3.06 -7.11
N ASN A 147 -8.41 3.23 -6.15
CA ASN A 147 -8.73 3.77 -4.83
C ASN A 147 -7.76 4.90 -4.52
N ASP A 148 -8.29 6.07 -4.23
CA ASP A 148 -7.55 7.26 -3.82
C ASP A 148 -8.09 7.82 -2.49
N GLU A 149 -7.20 8.46 -1.73
CA GLU A 149 -7.58 9.24 -0.56
C GLU A 149 -6.85 10.57 -0.63
N PHE A 150 -7.61 11.64 -0.89
CA PHE A 150 -7.08 12.99 -0.88
C PHE A 150 -7.03 13.51 0.54
N VAL A 151 -5.85 13.90 0.99
CA VAL A 151 -5.68 14.65 2.25
C VAL A 151 -5.82 16.11 1.89
N SER A 152 -6.95 16.72 2.29
CA SER A 152 -7.14 18.18 2.25
C SER A 152 -6.50 18.86 3.46
#